data_AF-A0A7W5V3W1-F1
#
_entry.id   AF-A0A7W5V3W1-F1
#
_cell.length_a   1.000
_cell.length_b   1.000
_cell.length_c   1.000
_cell.angle_alpha   90.00
_cell.angle_beta   90.00
_cell.angle_gamma   90.00
#
_symmetry.space_group_name_H-M   'P 1'
#
loop_
_entity.id
_entity.type
_entity.pdbx_description
1 polymer ?
#
loop_
_entity_poly.entity_id
_entity_poly.type
_entity_poly.pdbx_seq_one_letter_code
_entity_poly.pdbx_strand_id
1 'polypeptide(L)' 'MSYGSLTDVQWICQVCDGAESSAPGSEPPSPPVCHTCARLCLNDALRVLGVAL' A
#
# COMPACT_ATOMS: atom_id res chain seq x y z
N MET A 1 -0.84 -32.57 12.04
CA MET A 1 -1.16 -31.21 12.51
C MET A 1 -0.90 -30.26 11.36
N SER A 2 -1.95 -29.76 10.73
CA SER A 2 -1.88 -28.87 9.58
C SER A 2 -1.61 -27.46 10.10
N TYR A 3 -0.48 -26.86 9.74
CA TYR A 3 -0.16 -25.48 10.08
C TYR A 3 -1.22 -24.59 9.43
N GLY A 4 -2.09 -24.00 10.26
CA GLY A 4 -3.17 -23.12 9.81
C GLY A 4 -2.61 -21.95 9.04
N SER A 5 -3.18 -21.72 7.86
CA SER A 5 -2.91 -20.63 6.92
C SER A 5 -2.54 -19.32 7.64
N LEU A 6 -1.37 -18.75 7.32
CA LEU A 6 -1.01 -17.37 7.67
C LEU A 6 -1.95 -16.44 6.88
N THR A 7 -3.14 -16.16 7.42
CA THR A 7 -4.09 -15.22 6.80
C THR A 7 -3.50 -13.82 6.83
N ASP A 8 -3.48 -13.15 5.68
CA ASP A 8 -2.99 -11.77 5.56
C ASP A 8 -3.64 -10.83 6.59
N VAL A 9 -2.87 -9.88 7.12
CA VAL A 9 -3.33 -8.83 8.03
C VAL A 9 -3.96 -7.72 7.19
N GLN A 10 -5.25 -7.45 7.41
CA GLN A 10 -5.94 -6.36 6.74
C GLN A 10 -5.75 -5.04 7.51
N TRP A 11 -5.52 -3.94 6.79
CA TRP A 11 -5.40 -2.60 7.35
C TRP A 11 -6.06 -1.56 6.42
N ILE A 12 -6.42 -0.41 6.99
CA ILE A 12 -7.10 0.68 6.27
C ILE A 12 -6.16 1.88 6.16
N CYS A 13 -5.98 2.38 4.94
CA CYS A 13 -5.22 3.60 4.69
C CYS A 13 -5.98 4.82 5.22
N GLN A 14 -5.38 5.58 6.14
CA GLN A 14 -5.99 6.79 6.72
C GLN A 14 -6.01 8.01 5.77
N VAL A 15 -5.50 7.87 4.54
CA VAL A 15 -5.47 8.95 3.54
C VAL A 15 -6.62 8.80 2.54
N CYS A 16 -6.87 7.58 2.05
CA CYS A 16 -7.89 7.32 1.03
C CYS A 16 -8.98 6.34 1.46
N ASP A 17 -8.99 5.91 2.73
CA ASP A 17 -9.88 4.88 3.29
C ASP A 17 -9.86 3.53 2.54
N GLY A 18 -8.79 3.28 1.78
CA GLY A 18 -8.60 2.04 1.02
C GLY A 18 -8.18 0.88 1.93
N ALA A 19 -8.78 -0.29 1.74
CA ALA A 19 -8.40 -1.51 2.43
C ALA A 19 -7.25 -2.23 1.71
N GLU A 20 -6.21 -2.60 2.46
CA GLU A 20 -5.08 -3.39 1.98
C GLU A 20 -4.77 -4.57 2.90
N SER A 21 -3.97 -5.51 2.39
CA SER A 21 -3.59 -6.73 3.08
C SER A 21 -2.07 -6.89 3.04
N SER A 22 -1.44 -7.20 4.16
CA SER A 22 -0.01 -7.52 4.24
C SER A 22 0.24 -8.86 4.90
N ALA A 23 1.31 -9.54 4.49
CA ALA A 23 1.69 -10.81 5.09
C ALA A 23 2.01 -10.63 6.59
N PRO A 24 1.62 -11.57 7.47
CA PRO A 24 1.96 -11.50 8.88
C PRO A 24 3.47 -11.41 9.10
N GLY A 25 3.92 -10.44 9.89
CA GLY A 25 5.35 -10.22 10.18
C GLY A 25 6.12 -9.47 9.09
N SER A 26 5.49 -9.11 7.97
CA SER A 26 6.06 -8.10 7.07
C SER A 26 5.90 -6.72 7.70
N GLU A 27 7.00 -5.96 7.79
CA GLU A 27 6.94 -4.56 8.19
C GLU A 27 6.18 -3.79 7.10
N PRO A 28 5.14 -3.00 7.43
CA PRO A 28 4.50 -2.15 6.45
C PRO A 28 5.57 -1.21 5.83
N PRO A 29 5.44 -0.85 4.53
CA PRO A 29 6.39 0.07 3.91
C PRO A 29 6.50 1.36 4.73
N SER A 30 7.70 1.94 4.84
CA SER A 30 7.92 3.23 5.52
C SER A 30 8.15 4.34 4.49
N PRO A 31 7.30 5.38 4.42
CA PRO A 31 6.09 5.60 5.20
C PRO A 31 4.94 4.62 4.84
N PRO A 32 4.03 4.30 5.79
CA PRO A 32 2.91 3.37 5.57
C PRO A 32 1.87 4.00 4.65
N VAL A 33 2.15 3.93 3.36
CA VAL A 33 1.33 4.44 2.28
C VAL A 33 0.81 3.25 1.49
N CYS A 34 -0.51 3.17 1.30
CA CYS A 34 -1.10 2.13 0.47
C CYS A 34 -0.65 2.27 -0.98
N HIS A 35 -0.70 1.18 -1.75
CA HIS A 35 -0.31 1.17 -3.15
C HIS A 35 -1.07 2.21 -3.98
N THR A 36 -2.33 2.48 -3.62
CA THR A 36 -3.16 3.51 -4.27
C THR A 36 -2.58 4.91 -4.06
N CYS A 37 -2.35 5.31 -2.80
CA CYS A 37 -1.77 6.61 -2.49
C CYS A 37 -0.35 6.75 -3.04
N ALA A 38 0.45 5.68 -3.01
CA ALA A 38 1.79 5.68 -3.59
C ALA A 38 1.76 5.96 -5.10
N ARG A 39 0.81 5.35 -5.83
CA ARG A 39 0.59 5.62 -7.26
C ARG A 39 0.13 7.05 -7.53
N LEU A 40 -0.76 7.59 -6.70
CA LEU A 40 -1.21 8.98 -6.84
C LEU A 40 -0.04 9.96 -6.66
N CYS A 41 0.75 9.79 -5.60
CA CYS A 41 1.95 10.61 -5.37
C CYS A 41 2.95 10.50 -6.53
N LEU A 42 3.16 9.30 -7.07
CA LEU A 42 4.04 9.10 -8.23
C LEU A 42 3.51 9.81 -9.47
N ASN A 43 2.21 9.69 -9.77
CA ASN A 43 1.59 10.38 -10.90
C ASN A 43 1.71 11.90 -10.77
N ASP A 44 1.46 12.45 -9.58
CA ASP A 44 1.60 13.89 -9.36
C ASP A 44 3.05 14.35 -9.54
N ALA A 45 4.02 13.59 -9.03
CA ALA A 45 5.44 13.88 -9.25
C ALA A 45 5.82 13.83 -10.74
N LEU A 46 5.36 12.82 -11.48
CA LEU A 46 5.62 12.68 -12.91
C LEU A 46 4.98 13.81 -13.73
N ARG A 47 3.78 14.27 -13.36
CA ARG A 47 3.14 15.44 -13.98
C ARG A 47 3.96 16.72 -13.76
N VAL A 48 4.46 16.94 -12.54
CA VAL A 48 5.33 18.09 -12.24
C VAL A 48 6.62 18.06 -13.05
N LEU A 49 7.14 16.85 -13.33
CA LEU A 49 8.32 16.65 -14.18
C LEU A 49 8.00 16.74 -15.70
N GLY A 50 6.74 16.96 -16.09
CA GLY A 50 6.33 17.07 -17.49
C GLY A 50 6.25 15.73 -18.24
N VAL A 51 6.19 14.61 -17.52
CA VAL A 51 5.99 13.29 -18.12
C VAL A 51 4.53 13.16 -18.55
N ALA A 52 4.31 12.77 -19.82
CA ALA A 52 2.98 12.39 -20.30
C ALA A 52 2.61 11.02 -19.70
N LEU A 53 1.51 10.99 -18.93
CA LEU A 53 0.98 9.81 -18.22
C LEU A 53 -0.22 9.21 -18.94
#